data_AF-A0A972HII9-F1
#
_entry.id   AF-A0A972HII9-F1
#
_cell.length_a   1.000
_cell.length_b   1.000
_cell.length_c   1.000
_cell.angle_alpha   90.00
_cell.angle_beta   90.00
_cell.angle_gamma   90.00
#
_symmetry.space_group_name_H-M   'P 1'
#
loop_
_entity.id
_entity.type
_entity.pdbx_description
1 polymer ?
#
loop_
_entity_poly.entity_id
_entity_poly.type
_entity_poly.pdbx_seq_one_letter_code
_entity_poly.pdbx_strand_id
1 'polypeptide(L)'
;MPQSTPESTAELVERLLSRSAKTATSSVIRDLLQHANRPDVISLAGGIPAPELFPLERLANAATSAISELGAEATQYGLTEGVTELRELLAAEASVEAPVTPSQVVVTTGSQQAIDLIGRVLIDEGDTIVTDDPA
;
A
#
# COMPACT_ATOMS: atom_id res chain seq x y z
N MET A 1 27.83 23.02 -39.07
CA MET A 1 26.88 22.81 -37.96
C MET A 1 26.79 21.31 -37.72
N PRO A 2 27.30 20.75 -36.61
CA PRO A 2 27.08 19.34 -36.31
C PRO A 2 25.59 19.15 -36.04
N GLN A 3 24.94 18.27 -36.80
CA GLN A 3 23.55 17.90 -36.58
C GLN A 3 23.49 17.05 -35.30
N SER A 4 22.68 17.45 -34.33
CA SER A 4 22.44 16.65 -33.13
C SER A 4 21.75 15.35 -33.55
N THR A 5 22.34 14.21 -33.22
CA THR A 5 21.68 12.90 -33.34
C THR A 5 20.34 12.93 -32.60
N PRO A 6 19.27 12.34 -33.16
CA PRO A 6 17.98 12.30 -32.48
C PRO A 6 18.11 11.51 -31.16
N GLU A 7 17.64 12.13 -30.06
CA GLU A 7 17.54 11.51 -28.73
C GLU A 7 16.73 10.22 -28.84
N SER A 8 17.25 9.12 -28.28
CA SER A 8 16.52 7.86 -28.23
C SER A 8 15.32 7.97 -27.28
N THR A 9 14.30 7.13 -27.48
CA THR A 9 13.11 7.12 -26.60
C THR A 9 13.47 6.86 -25.14
N ALA A 10 14.51 6.06 -24.87
CA ALA A 10 14.97 5.78 -23.52
C ALA A 10 15.60 7.02 -22.86
N GLU A 11 16.44 7.77 -23.59
CA GLU A 11 17.04 9.02 -23.10
C GLU A 11 15.97 10.09 -22.84
N LEU A 12 14.98 10.18 -23.73
CA LEU A 12 13.84 11.08 -23.57
C LEU A 12 13.03 10.76 -22.31
N VAL A 13 12.71 9.48 -22.07
CA VAL A 13 11.99 9.04 -20.86
C VAL A 13 12.80 9.38 -19.62
N GLU A 14 14.09 9.02 -19.59
CA GLU A 14 14.97 9.29 -18.45
C GLU A 14 15.05 10.78 -18.13
N ARG A 15 15.11 11.65 -19.15
CA ARG A 15 15.12 13.09 -18.94
C ARG A 15 13.81 13.62 -18.33
N LEU A 16 12.67 13.04 -18.69
CA LEU A 16 11.34 13.48 -18.25
C LEU A 16 10.96 13.00 -16.85
N LEU A 17 11.59 11.95 -16.33
CA LEU A 17 11.33 11.44 -14.98
C LEU A 17 11.65 12.49 -13.90
N SER A 18 10.78 12.57 -12.88
CA SER A 18 11.07 13.34 -11.67
C SER A 18 12.27 12.75 -10.93
N ARG A 19 12.92 13.56 -10.07
CA ARG A 19 14.01 13.07 -9.22
C ARG A 19 13.60 11.85 -8.39
N SER A 20 12.40 11.87 -7.80
CA SER A 20 11.85 10.75 -7.04
C SER A 20 11.64 9.47 -7.86
N ALA A 21 11.26 9.60 -9.13
CA ALA A 21 11.12 8.45 -10.01
C ALA A 21 12.47 7.85 -10.41
N LYS A 22 13.50 8.70 -10.55
CA LYS A 22 14.88 8.26 -10.87
C LYS A 22 15.55 7.50 -9.72
N THR A 23 15.18 7.80 -8.48
CA THR A 23 15.72 7.12 -7.29
C THR A 23 14.88 5.93 -6.84
N ALA A 24 13.71 5.72 -7.44
CA ALA A 24 12.85 4.60 -7.11
C ALA A 24 13.54 3.27 -7.52
N THR A 25 13.62 2.34 -6.56
CA THR A 25 14.22 1.02 -6.77
C THR A 25 13.14 -0.06 -6.66
N SER A 26 13.30 -1.18 -7.38
CA SER A 26 12.40 -2.33 -7.21
C SER A 26 12.60 -2.99 -5.84
N SER A 27 11.54 -3.61 -5.34
CA SER A 27 11.61 -4.40 -4.11
C SER A 27 12.10 -5.80 -4.43
N VAL A 28 13.26 -6.18 -3.90
CA VAL A 28 13.82 -7.54 -4.02
C VAL A 28 12.82 -8.59 -3.50
N ILE A 29 12.08 -8.29 -2.43
CA ILE A 29 11.04 -9.18 -1.90
C ILE A 29 9.95 -9.41 -2.95
N ARG A 30 9.47 -8.37 -3.63
CA ARG A 30 8.45 -8.50 -4.68
C ARG A 30 8.94 -9.41 -5.82
N ASP A 31 10.20 -9.30 -6.19
CA ASP A 31 10.79 -10.13 -7.25
C ASP A 31 10.94 -11.59 -6.80
N LEU A 32 11.29 -11.83 -5.54
CA LEU A 32 11.33 -13.17 -4.94
C LEU A 32 9.94 -13.82 -4.87
N LEU A 33 8.88 -13.05 -4.60
CA LEU A 33 7.52 -13.56 -4.54
C LEU A 33 7.03 -14.15 -5.88
N GLN A 34 7.53 -13.66 -7.01
CA GLN A 34 7.19 -14.21 -8.33
C GLN A 34 7.61 -15.69 -8.46
N HIS A 35 8.63 -16.10 -7.71
CA HIS A 35 9.18 -17.45 -7.73
C HIS A 35 8.63 -18.32 -6.59
N ALA A 36 8.09 -17.71 -5.54
CA ALA A 36 7.62 -18.38 -4.32
C ALA A 36 6.47 -19.37 -4.56
N ASN A 37 5.66 -19.15 -5.60
CA ASN A 37 4.51 -20.00 -5.95
C ASN A 37 4.84 -21.16 -6.88
N ARG A 38 6.13 -21.37 -7.20
CA ARG A 38 6.55 -22.50 -8.03
C ARG A 38 6.43 -23.81 -7.25
N PRO A 39 5.86 -24.88 -7.84
CA PRO A 39 5.64 -26.14 -7.13
C PRO A 39 6.92 -26.87 -6.72
N ASP A 40 8.06 -26.55 -7.36
CA ASP A 40 9.39 -27.08 -7.03
C ASP A 40 10.14 -26.25 -5.97
N VAL A 41 9.50 -25.22 -5.40
CA VAL A 41 10.12 -24.29 -4.44
C VAL A 41 9.47 -24.40 -3.07
N ILE A 42 10.30 -24.55 -2.03
CA ILE A 42 9.89 -24.33 -0.64
C ILE A 42 10.26 -22.88 -0.30
N SER A 43 9.27 -21.99 -0.27
CA SER A 43 9.50 -20.56 -0.01
C SER A 43 9.55 -20.28 1.49
N LEU A 44 10.70 -19.81 1.97
CA LEU A 44 10.89 -19.20 3.30
C LEU A 44 11.09 -17.67 3.22
N ALA A 45 10.83 -17.07 2.05
CA ALA A 45 11.17 -15.69 1.76
C ALA A 45 10.10 -14.70 2.22
N GLY A 46 8.93 -14.72 1.56
CA GLY A 46 7.89 -13.73 1.80
C GLY A 46 7.09 -14.00 3.08
N GLY A 47 6.78 -12.95 3.84
CA GLY A 47 5.81 -12.98 4.95
C GLY A 47 4.36 -13.05 4.46
N ILE A 48 4.05 -13.97 3.56
CA ILE A 48 2.70 -14.15 3.02
C ILE A 48 1.90 -15.05 3.99
N PRO A 49 0.67 -14.67 4.37
CA PRO A 49 -0.18 -15.53 5.19
C PRO A 49 -0.50 -16.87 4.51
N ALA A 50 -0.63 -17.93 5.29
CA ALA A 50 -1.00 -19.25 4.79
C ALA A 50 -2.44 -19.22 4.21
N PRO A 51 -2.67 -19.64 2.95
CA PRO A 51 -3.98 -19.53 2.30
C PRO A 51 -5.13 -20.21 3.05
N GLU A 52 -4.85 -21.33 3.72
CA GLU A 52 -5.82 -22.10 4.51
C GLU A 52 -6.33 -21.36 5.75
N LEU A 53 -5.65 -20.29 6.19
CA LEU A 53 -6.09 -19.45 7.29
C LEU A 53 -7.09 -18.38 6.86
N PHE A 54 -7.28 -18.18 5.54
CA PHE A 54 -8.25 -17.20 5.06
C PHE A 54 -9.68 -17.69 5.30
N PRO A 55 -10.52 -16.90 6.01
CA PRO A 55 -11.90 -17.30 6.30
C PRO A 55 -12.80 -17.04 5.09
N LEU A 56 -12.60 -17.79 4.00
CA LEU A 56 -13.22 -17.55 2.69
C LEU A 56 -14.74 -17.47 2.75
N GLU A 57 -15.39 -18.34 3.53
CA GLU A 57 -16.85 -18.32 3.71
C GLU A 57 -17.32 -17.02 4.38
N ARG A 58 -16.61 -16.57 5.42
CA ARG A 58 -16.95 -15.32 6.11
C ARG A 58 -16.76 -14.11 5.21
N LEU A 59 -15.70 -14.10 4.39
CA LEU A 59 -15.44 -13.04 3.42
C LEU A 59 -16.53 -12.98 2.33
N ALA A 60 -16.93 -14.13 1.79
CA ALA A 60 -18.00 -14.21 0.79
C ALA A 60 -19.35 -13.73 1.35
N ASN A 61 -19.68 -14.13 2.59
CA ASN A 61 -20.90 -13.68 3.25
C ASN A 61 -20.87 -12.17 3.52
N ALA A 62 -19.75 -11.63 4.02
CA ALA A 62 -19.61 -10.20 4.28
C ALA A 62 -19.73 -9.36 3.01
N ALA A 63 -19.10 -9.79 1.90
CA ALA A 63 -19.20 -9.11 0.61
C ALA A 63 -20.64 -9.14 0.07
N THR A 64 -21.33 -10.28 0.21
CA THR A 64 -22.73 -10.41 -0.20
C THR A 64 -23.64 -9.50 0.61
N SER A 65 -23.50 -9.50 1.95
CA SER A 65 -24.24 -8.61 2.85
C SER A 65 -24.03 -7.14 2.50
N ALA A 66 -22.77 -6.71 2.33
CA ALA A 66 -22.46 -5.33 1.99
C ALA A 66 -23.20 -4.86 0.72
N ILE A 67 -23.23 -5.69 -0.33
CA ILE A 67 -23.94 -5.35 -1.57
C ILE A 67 -25.46 -5.41 -1.39
N SER A 68 -25.99 -6.43 -0.71
CA SER A 68 -27.44 -6.59 -0.56
C SER A 68 -28.08 -5.56 0.36
N GLU A 69 -27.35 -5.09 1.37
CA GLU A 69 -27.86 -4.16 2.39
C GLU A 69 -27.63 -2.70 2.00
N LEU A 70 -26.46 -2.36 1.46
CA LEU A 70 -26.11 -0.98 1.09
C LEU A 70 -26.41 -0.66 -0.40
N GLY A 71 -26.61 -1.69 -1.23
CA GLY A 71 -26.93 -1.52 -2.64
C GLY A 71 -25.87 -0.73 -3.40
N ALA A 72 -26.29 0.30 -4.14
CA ALA A 72 -25.38 1.13 -4.95
C ALA A 72 -24.35 1.88 -4.10
N GLU A 73 -24.67 2.21 -2.85
CA GLU A 73 -23.78 2.93 -1.94
C GLU A 73 -22.49 2.14 -1.65
N ALA A 74 -22.56 0.81 -1.59
CA ALA A 74 -21.38 -0.06 -1.42
C ALA A 74 -20.34 0.09 -2.54
N THR A 75 -20.74 0.62 -3.69
CA THR A 75 -19.89 0.73 -4.89
C THR A 75 -19.65 2.18 -5.32
N GLN A 76 -20.18 3.14 -4.57
CA GLN A 76 -20.04 4.56 -4.87
C GLN A 76 -18.77 5.13 -4.21
N TYR A 77 -18.30 6.27 -4.71
CA TYR A 77 -17.28 7.05 -4.03
C TYR A 77 -17.67 7.35 -2.58
N GLY A 78 -16.73 7.12 -1.66
CA GLY A 78 -16.86 7.41 -0.23
C GLY A 78 -16.01 8.58 0.24
N LEU A 79 -15.97 8.78 1.56
CA LEU A 79 -15.09 9.74 2.21
C LEU A 79 -13.62 9.31 2.07
N THR A 80 -12.73 10.29 1.92
CA THR A 80 -11.28 10.05 1.78
C THR A 80 -10.69 9.37 3.03
N GLU A 81 -11.22 9.69 4.20
CA GLU A 81 -10.77 9.12 5.48
C GLU A 81 -11.19 7.66 5.67
N GLY A 82 -12.12 7.16 4.85
CA GLY A 82 -12.67 5.81 4.92
C GLY A 82 -14.10 5.74 5.45
N VAL A 83 -14.66 4.53 5.40
CA VAL A 83 -16.02 4.22 5.88
C VAL A 83 -16.13 4.51 7.38
N THR A 84 -17.12 5.31 7.77
CA THR A 84 -17.29 5.83 9.14
C THR A 84 -17.33 4.71 10.18
N GLU A 85 -18.13 3.67 9.93
CA GLU A 85 -18.33 2.54 10.82
C GLU A 85 -17.02 1.75 11.03
N LEU A 86 -16.21 1.62 9.97
CA LEU A 86 -14.89 0.99 10.09
C LEU A 86 -13.95 1.83 10.95
N ARG A 87 -13.97 3.16 10.78
CA ARG A 87 -13.13 4.07 11.58
C ARG A 87 -13.52 4.05 13.06
N GLU A 88 -14.80 3.93 13.36
CA GLU A 88 -15.30 3.78 14.74
C GLU A 88 -14.81 2.48 15.38
N LEU A 89 -14.92 1.36 14.65
CA LEU A 89 -14.43 0.05 15.11
C LEU A 89 -12.91 0.08 15.37
N LEU A 90 -12.13 0.62 14.43
CA LEU A 90 -10.67 0.71 14.57
C LEU A 90 -10.26 1.65 15.72
N ALA A 91 -10.96 2.76 15.91
CA ALA A 91 -10.70 3.67 17.03
C ALA A 91 -10.98 2.99 18.38
N ALA A 92 -12.06 2.19 18.46
CA ALA A 92 -12.36 1.42 19.67
C ALA A 92 -11.31 0.33 19.94
N GLU A 93 -10.83 -0.35 18.90
CA GLU A 93 -9.77 -1.37 19.00
C GLU A 93 -8.43 -0.76 19.46
N ALA A 94 -8.00 0.34 18.84
CA ALA A 94 -6.78 1.05 19.23
C ALA A 94 -6.87 1.68 20.64
N SER A 95 -8.09 1.99 21.10
CA SER A 95 -8.33 2.58 22.42
C SER A 95 -7.98 1.67 23.60
N VAL A 96 -7.64 0.40 23.35
CA VAL A 96 -7.10 -0.52 24.35
C VAL A 96 -5.74 -0.06 24.87
N GLU A 97 -4.92 0.58 24.02
CA GLU A 97 -3.57 1.04 24.38
C GLU A 97 -3.53 2.53 24.76
N ALA A 98 -4.28 3.37 24.06
CA ALA A 98 -4.37 4.81 24.33
C ALA A 98 -5.67 5.40 23.77
N PRO A 99 -6.27 6.45 24.34
CA PRO A 99 -7.52 7.03 23.83
C PRO A 99 -7.40 7.49 22.36
N VAL A 100 -8.20 6.90 21.47
CA VAL A 100 -8.27 7.25 20.04
C VAL A 100 -9.71 7.55 19.66
N THR A 101 -9.94 8.67 18.97
CA THR A 101 -11.25 8.99 18.39
C THR A 101 -11.33 8.60 16.91
N PRO A 102 -12.53 8.37 16.35
CA PRO A 102 -12.67 8.05 14.91
C PRO A 102 -12.08 9.12 13.99
N SER A 103 -12.07 10.39 14.42
CA SER A 103 -11.48 11.50 13.66
C SER A 103 -9.95 11.40 13.53
N GLN A 104 -9.29 10.61 14.38
CA GLN A 104 -7.84 10.35 14.33
C GLN A 104 -7.50 9.13 13.45
N VAL A 105 -8.50 8.44 12.89
CA VAL A 105 -8.31 7.25 12.04
C VAL A 105 -8.52 7.63 10.58
N VAL A 106 -7.58 7.21 9.72
CA VAL A 106 -7.68 7.24 8.26
C VAL A 106 -7.43 5.84 7.73
N VAL A 107 -8.37 5.31 6.94
CA VAL A 107 -8.23 3.99 6.31
C VAL A 107 -7.42 4.13 5.03
N THR A 108 -6.31 3.39 4.95
CA THR A 108 -5.43 3.36 3.78
C THR A 108 -5.50 2.01 3.05
N THR A 109 -5.07 1.99 1.80
CA THR A 109 -4.89 0.78 0.98
C THR A 109 -3.64 0.04 1.42
N GLY A 110 -3.70 -0.53 2.63
CA GLY A 110 -2.58 -1.19 3.29
C GLY A 110 -1.57 -0.22 3.92
N SER A 111 -0.78 -0.72 4.87
CA SER A 111 0.23 0.05 5.61
C SER A 111 1.27 0.72 4.69
N GLN A 112 1.56 0.12 3.54
CA GLN A 112 2.51 0.68 2.58
C GLN A 112 2.06 2.05 2.03
N GLN A 113 0.76 2.27 1.84
CA GLN A 113 0.25 3.58 1.44
C GLN A 113 0.42 4.59 2.58
N ALA A 114 0.19 4.18 3.84
CA ALA A 114 0.43 5.05 4.98
C ALA A 114 1.90 5.51 5.04
N ILE A 115 2.86 4.61 4.81
CA ILE A 115 4.29 4.94 4.76
C ILE A 115 4.60 5.92 3.62
N ASP A 116 4.05 5.71 2.42
CA ASP A 116 4.21 6.63 1.28
C ASP A 116 3.64 8.02 1.59
N LEU A 117 2.45 8.11 2.19
CA LEU A 117 1.83 9.38 2.58
C LEU A 117 2.63 10.10 3.65
N ILE A 118 3.10 9.39 4.69
CA ILE A 118 3.97 9.95 5.74
C ILE A 118 5.23 10.54 5.11
N GLY A 119 5.87 9.80 4.20
CA GLY A 119 7.05 10.29 3.48
C GLY A 119 6.78 11.55 2.67
N ARG A 120 5.66 11.60 1.93
CA ARG A 120 5.28 12.77 1.13
C ARG A 120 4.95 14.01 1.95
N VAL A 121 4.45 13.84 3.17
CA VAL A 121 3.97 14.94 4.01
C VAL A 121 5.07 15.47 4.94
N LEU A 122 5.99 14.61 5.38
CA LEU A 122 6.94 14.94 6.45
C LEU A 122 8.42 15.02 6.03
N ILE A 123 8.78 14.58 4.81
CA ILE A 123 10.19 14.42 4.41
C ILE A 123 10.54 15.34 3.25
N ASP A 124 11.56 16.17 3.45
CA ASP A 124 12.20 16.99 2.45
C ASP A 124 13.64 16.50 2.12
N GLU A 125 14.18 17.00 1.00
CA GLU A 125 15.56 16.72 0.58
C GLU A 125 16.54 17.29 1.62
N GLY A 126 17.36 16.42 2.21
CA GLY A 126 18.33 16.78 3.25
C GLY A 126 17.91 16.44 4.67
N ASP A 127 16.66 15.99 4.88
CA ASP A 127 16.20 15.53 6.18
C ASP A 127 16.88 14.24 6.62
N THR A 128 17.03 14.09 7.94
CA THR A 128 17.52 12.87 8.57
C THR A 128 16.35 11.99 9.03
N ILE A 129 16.28 10.77 8.51
CA ILE A 129 15.30 9.76 8.90
C ILE A 129 16.01 8.73 9.77
N VAL A 130 15.43 8.41 10.93
CA VAL A 130 15.94 7.37 11.84
C VAL A 130 15.09 6.11 11.70
N THR A 131 15.75 4.97 11.54
CA THR A 131 15.13 3.64 11.47
C THR A 131 16.07 2.60 12.10
N ASP A 132 15.57 1.40 12.34
CA ASP A 132 16.33 0.29 12.90
C ASP A 132 17.24 -0.37 11.84
N ASP A 133 18.17 -1.23 12.27
CA ASP A 133 19.02 -2.05 11.39
C ASP A 133 18.95 -3.52 11.83
N PRO A 134 18.29 -4.42 11.06
CA PRO A 134 17.60 -4.17 9.79
C PRO A 134 16.20 -3.55 9.97
N ALA A 135 15.71 -2.86 8.93
CA ALA A 135 14.36 -2.31 8.80
C ALA A 135 13.60 -2.86 7.57
#